data_AF-A0A9E3C7Y9-F1
#
_entry.id   AF-A0A9E3C7Y9-F1
#
_cell.length_a   1.000
_cell.length_b   1.000
_cell.length_c   1.000
_cell.angle_alpha   90.00
_cell.angle_beta   90.00
_cell.angle_gamma   90.00
#
_symmetry.space_group_name_H-M   'P 1'
#
loop_
_entity.id
_entity.type
_entity.pdbx_description
1 polymer ?
#
loop_
_entity_poly.entity_id
_entity_poly.type
_entity_poly.pdbx_seq_one_letter_code
_entity_poly.pdbx_strand_id
1 'polypeptide(L)'
;MDILKLLNEIEAMVENTRHVMGVTLNFDQDTLLDLLHKVRASLPDEVKRATRVTLESEQIVGGAREAAEQTLDDAHIEAERITREARASAERTVREAEAQAARAAQTADAEVKQRLADSRQKADAMLDDATKQSQQMLAEAKGHSQKMVADATAHSQKMVADATAQSQRMLAEANAESQRLVNQSEVMRLASAQAREIVAAAEGEAHELRHGADEYAHGVMVDLERNVTDILATIQRGRTKLDQRVTGAPGGGTTNGAGRDLAGARR
;
A
#
# COMPACT_ATOMS: atom_id res chain seq x y z
N MET A 1 -66.46 62.69 99.49
CA MET A 1 -66.78 64.07 99.04
C MET A 1 -65.67 64.45 98.07
N ASP A 2 -66.00 64.82 96.84
CA ASP A 2 -65.00 65.20 95.84
C ASP A 2 -64.59 66.66 96.09
N ILE A 3 -63.29 66.93 96.23
CA ILE A 3 -62.80 68.29 96.46
C ILE A 3 -63.19 69.22 95.30
N LEU A 4 -63.31 68.69 94.09
CA LEU A 4 -63.77 69.45 92.92
C LEU A 4 -65.22 69.89 93.09
N LYS A 5 -66.07 69.07 93.72
CA LYS A 5 -67.45 69.47 94.02
C LYS A 5 -67.50 70.60 95.06
N LEU A 6 -66.66 70.52 96.10
CA LEU A 6 -66.57 71.59 97.11
C LEU A 6 -66.03 72.90 96.51
N LEU A 7 -65.03 72.82 95.63
CA LEU A 7 -64.47 73.99 94.93
C LEU A 7 -65.50 74.59 93.95
N ASN A 8 -66.22 73.77 93.19
CA ASN A 8 -67.28 74.23 92.30
C ASN A 8 -68.46 74.86 93.07
N GLU A 9 -68.78 74.35 94.27
CA GLU A 9 -69.79 74.95 95.16
C GLU A 9 -69.32 76.31 95.73
N ILE A 10 -68.04 76.45 96.06
CA ILE A 10 -67.44 77.73 96.45
C ILE A 10 -67.48 78.72 95.28
N GLU A 11 -67.08 78.28 94.09
CA GLU A 11 -67.07 79.10 92.87
C GLU A 11 -68.48 79.59 92.53
N ALA A 12 -69.47 78.69 92.51
CA ALA A 12 -70.87 79.03 92.25
C ALA A 12 -71.46 80.02 93.28
N MET A 13 -71.03 79.93 94.54
CA MET A 13 -71.44 80.87 95.59
C MET A 13 -70.79 82.25 95.40
N VAL A 14 -69.53 82.31 95.00
CA VAL A 14 -68.84 83.57 94.68
C VAL A 14 -69.43 84.20 93.42
N GLU A 15 -69.72 83.42 92.37
CA GLU A 15 -70.31 83.91 91.12
C GLU A 15 -71.75 84.44 91.29
N ASN A 16 -72.57 83.80 92.13
CA ASN A 16 -73.95 84.25 92.39
C ASN A 16 -74.06 85.47 93.33
N THR A 17 -72.92 86.02 93.77
CA THR A 17 -72.88 87.13 94.72
C THR A 17 -73.13 88.48 94.04
N ARG A 18 -74.20 89.18 94.42
CA ARG A 18 -74.52 90.51 93.87
C ARG A 18 -73.73 91.60 94.59
N HIS A 19 -73.01 92.41 93.84
CA HIS A 19 -72.31 93.58 94.36
C HIS A 19 -73.06 94.86 94.01
N VAL A 20 -73.51 95.62 95.01
CA VAL A 20 -74.20 96.90 94.82
C VAL A 20 -73.54 97.95 95.70
N MET A 21 -73.00 99.02 95.10
CA MET A 21 -72.41 100.18 95.81
C MET A 21 -71.39 99.79 96.89
N GLY A 22 -70.48 98.84 96.60
CA GLY A 22 -69.44 98.40 97.54
C GLY A 22 -69.92 97.47 98.66
N VAL A 23 -71.21 97.08 98.66
CA VAL A 23 -71.79 96.13 99.62
C VAL A 23 -72.12 94.82 98.90
N THR A 24 -71.63 93.73 99.48
CA THR A 24 -71.88 92.36 99.02
C THR A 24 -73.23 91.88 99.56
N LEU A 25 -74.20 91.69 98.66
CA LEU A 25 -75.55 91.22 98.98
C LEU A 25 -75.71 89.75 98.60
N ASN A 26 -76.36 88.99 99.47
CA ASN A 26 -76.69 87.58 99.25
C ASN A 26 -75.47 86.62 99.25
N PHE A 27 -74.45 86.95 100.04
CA PHE A 27 -73.26 86.12 100.27
C PHE A 27 -73.28 85.57 101.69
N ASP A 28 -73.30 84.25 101.81
CA ASP A 28 -73.25 83.58 103.10
C ASP A 28 -71.79 83.23 103.45
N GLN A 29 -71.19 84.10 104.26
CA GLN A 29 -69.81 83.95 104.72
C GLN A 29 -69.62 82.70 105.60
N ASP A 30 -70.65 82.29 106.35
CA ASP A 30 -70.57 81.11 107.23
C ASP A 30 -70.55 79.82 106.38
N THR A 31 -71.38 79.76 105.34
CA THR A 31 -71.36 78.64 104.37
C THR A 31 -70.05 78.58 103.58
N LEU A 32 -69.45 79.72 103.20
CA LEU A 32 -68.13 79.75 102.57
C LEU A 32 -67.03 79.23 103.52
N LEU A 33 -67.03 79.68 104.78
CA LEU A 33 -66.05 79.22 105.77
C LEU A 33 -66.19 77.71 106.02
N ASP A 34 -67.41 77.19 106.06
CA ASP A 34 -67.67 75.76 106.18
C ASP A 34 -67.18 74.97 104.95
N LEU A 35 -67.40 75.47 103.74
CA LEU A 35 -66.86 74.85 102.53
C LEU A 35 -65.33 74.93 102.48
N LEU A 36 -64.72 76.05 102.87
CA LEU A 36 -63.25 76.19 102.99
C LEU A 36 -62.68 75.25 104.06
N HIS A 37 -63.37 75.04 105.19
CA HIS A 37 -62.99 74.06 106.21
C HIS A 37 -63.10 72.64 105.68
N LYS A 38 -64.13 72.31 104.90
CA LYS A 38 -64.29 71.01 104.23
C LYS A 38 -63.22 70.79 103.16
N VAL A 39 -62.86 71.82 102.38
CA VAL A 39 -61.75 71.78 101.43
C VAL A 39 -60.43 71.55 102.18
N ARG A 40 -60.15 72.33 103.23
CA ARG A 40 -58.95 72.15 104.06
C ARG A 40 -58.88 70.78 104.75
N ALA A 41 -60.01 70.21 105.15
CA ALA A 41 -60.08 68.89 105.75
C ALA A 41 -59.89 67.75 104.73
N SER A 42 -60.32 67.94 103.48
CA SER A 42 -60.26 66.92 102.41
C SER A 42 -59.02 67.03 101.50
N LEU A 43 -58.38 68.20 101.43
CA LEU A 43 -57.13 68.46 100.70
C LEU A 43 -56.01 67.46 101.06
N PRO A 44 -55.70 67.19 102.34
CA PRO A 44 -54.63 66.26 102.71
C PRO A 44 -54.85 64.85 102.17
N ASP A 45 -56.11 64.40 102.14
CA ASP A 45 -56.45 63.07 101.67
C ASP A 45 -56.40 62.96 100.14
N GLU A 46 -56.77 64.03 99.42
CA GLU A 46 -56.61 64.09 97.96
C GLU A 46 -55.13 64.15 97.55
N VAL A 47 -54.32 64.96 98.24
CA VAL A 47 -52.87 65.02 97.99
C VAL A 47 -52.23 63.65 98.27
N LYS A 48 -52.59 62.99 99.39
CA LYS A 48 -52.11 61.62 99.68
C LYS A 48 -52.53 60.61 98.61
N ARG A 49 -53.76 60.69 98.10
CA ARG A 49 -54.23 59.83 96.99
C ARG A 49 -53.42 60.08 95.73
N ALA A 50 -53.24 61.33 95.32
CA ALA A 50 -52.44 61.69 94.16
C ALA A 50 -51.00 61.20 94.29
N THR A 51 -50.33 61.45 95.43
CA THR A 51 -48.98 60.95 95.69
C THR A 51 -48.90 59.42 95.66
N ARG A 52 -49.90 58.72 96.20
CA ARG A 52 -49.97 57.25 96.14
C ARG A 52 -50.09 56.73 94.71
N VAL A 53 -50.95 57.34 93.91
CA VAL A 53 -51.12 56.98 92.49
C VAL A 53 -49.85 57.29 91.70
N THR A 54 -49.18 58.41 91.95
CA THR A 54 -47.88 58.72 91.33
C THR A 54 -46.83 57.68 91.73
N LEU A 55 -46.71 57.34 93.01
CA LEU A 55 -45.75 56.34 93.48
C LEU A 55 -46.05 54.95 92.91
N GLU A 56 -47.32 54.54 92.90
CA GLU A 56 -47.77 53.27 92.33
C GLU A 56 -47.53 53.24 90.80
N SER A 57 -47.78 54.35 90.10
CA SER A 57 -47.48 54.48 88.68
C SER A 57 -45.97 54.42 88.40
N GLU A 58 -45.15 55.08 89.21
CA GLU A 58 -43.68 54.99 89.13
C GLU A 58 -43.20 53.56 89.37
N GLN A 59 -43.78 52.85 90.35
CA GLN A 59 -43.48 51.45 90.62
C GLN A 59 -43.90 50.54 89.45
N ILE A 60 -45.10 50.72 88.91
CA ILE A 60 -45.59 49.93 87.76
C ILE A 60 -44.72 50.19 86.52
N VAL A 61 -44.42 51.45 86.22
CA VAL A 61 -43.58 51.81 85.06
C VAL A 61 -42.14 51.32 85.26
N GLY A 62 -41.61 51.40 86.49
CA GLY A 62 -40.31 50.86 86.84
C GLY A 62 -40.24 49.35 86.62
N GLY A 63 -41.19 48.61 87.20
CA GLY A 63 -41.27 47.15 87.03
C GLY A 63 -41.52 46.72 85.58
N ALA A 64 -42.33 47.45 84.82
CA ALA A 64 -42.55 47.18 83.40
C ALA A 64 -41.30 47.45 82.55
N ARG A 65 -40.51 48.50 82.88
CA ARG A 65 -39.23 48.78 82.22
C ARG A 65 -38.20 47.70 82.50
N GLU A 66 -38.07 47.27 83.77
CA GLU A 66 -37.15 46.20 84.15
C GLU A 66 -37.52 44.87 83.47
N ALA A 67 -38.81 44.51 83.45
CA ALA A 67 -39.27 43.31 82.76
C ALA A 67 -39.03 43.37 81.24
N ALA A 68 -39.20 44.55 80.62
CA ALA A 68 -38.89 44.75 79.21
C ALA A 68 -37.39 44.64 78.91
N GLU A 69 -36.54 45.20 79.78
CA GLU A 69 -35.08 45.10 79.67
C GLU A 69 -34.61 43.65 79.78
N GLN A 70 -35.09 42.90 80.78
CA GLN A 70 -34.81 41.47 80.91
C GLN A 70 -35.24 40.68 79.67
N THR A 71 -36.42 40.97 79.13
CA THR A 71 -36.90 40.29 77.90
C THR A 71 -36.01 40.59 76.70
N LEU A 72 -35.52 41.82 76.57
CA LEU A 72 -34.61 42.21 75.49
C LEU A 72 -33.24 41.53 75.64
N ASP A 73 -32.71 41.46 76.85
CA ASP A 73 -31.43 40.79 77.12
C ASP A 73 -31.51 39.29 76.83
N ASP A 74 -32.57 38.62 77.29
CA ASP A 74 -32.83 37.20 77.01
C ASP A 74 -32.98 36.96 75.50
N ALA A 75 -33.74 37.81 74.80
CA ALA A 75 -33.90 37.73 73.36
C ALA A 75 -32.58 37.96 72.62
N HIS A 76 -31.71 38.85 73.12
CA HIS A 76 -30.41 39.11 72.53
C HIS A 76 -29.46 37.92 72.70
N ILE A 77 -29.38 37.35 73.90
CA ILE A 77 -28.57 36.16 74.20
C ILE A 77 -29.01 34.99 73.32
N GLU A 78 -30.31 34.79 73.18
CA GLU A 78 -30.88 33.71 72.37
C GLU A 78 -30.62 33.93 70.87
N ALA A 79 -30.79 35.16 70.37
CA ALA A 79 -30.48 35.51 68.98
C ALA A 79 -29.00 35.28 68.66
N GLU A 80 -28.10 35.65 69.57
CA GLU A 80 -26.68 35.38 69.43
C GLU A 80 -26.37 33.88 69.44
N ARG A 81 -27.01 33.11 70.33
CA ARG A 81 -26.86 31.65 70.41
C ARG A 81 -27.25 30.99 69.09
N ILE A 82 -28.44 31.31 68.57
CA ILE A 82 -28.93 30.80 67.28
C ILE A 82 -27.96 31.17 66.16
N THR A 83 -27.49 32.42 66.13
CA THR A 83 -26.55 32.88 65.10
C THR A 83 -25.22 32.13 65.17
N ARG A 84 -24.67 31.91 66.37
CA ARG A 84 -23.44 31.14 66.58
C ARG A 84 -23.60 29.69 66.14
N GLU A 85 -24.71 29.06 66.50
CA GLU A 85 -25.01 27.67 66.11
C GLU A 85 -25.22 27.53 64.60
N ALA A 86 -25.98 28.44 63.99
CA ALA A 86 -26.19 28.47 62.55
C ALA A 86 -24.88 28.65 61.79
N ARG A 87 -24.00 29.56 62.24
CA ARG A 87 -22.66 29.73 61.66
C ARG A 87 -21.81 28.48 61.83
N ALA A 88 -21.77 27.88 63.02
CA ALA A 88 -21.00 26.66 63.26
C ALA A 88 -21.49 25.48 62.40
N SER A 89 -22.81 25.35 62.22
CA SER A 89 -23.42 24.36 61.32
C SER A 89 -23.05 24.63 59.85
N ALA A 90 -23.18 25.88 59.40
CA ALA A 90 -22.81 26.28 58.04
C ALA A 90 -21.33 26.00 57.74
N GLU A 91 -20.43 26.34 58.66
CA GLU A 91 -19.00 26.03 58.51
C GLU A 91 -18.71 24.54 58.47
N ARG A 92 -19.44 23.71 59.23
CA ARG A 92 -19.31 22.25 59.15
C ARG A 92 -19.72 21.75 57.77
N THR A 93 -20.88 22.18 57.28
CA THR A 93 -21.38 21.81 55.95
C THR A 93 -20.40 22.23 54.85
N VAL A 94 -19.84 23.44 54.91
CA VAL A 94 -18.84 23.92 53.95
C VAL A 94 -17.58 23.06 54.02
N ARG A 95 -17.03 22.82 55.21
CA ARG A 95 -15.83 21.98 55.37
C ARG A 95 -16.04 20.55 54.88
N GLU A 96 -17.21 19.97 55.13
CA GLU A 96 -17.56 18.63 54.64
C GLU A 96 -17.68 18.61 53.11
N ALA A 97 -18.35 19.60 52.52
CA ALA A 97 -18.47 19.73 51.07
C ALA A 97 -17.10 19.93 50.40
N GLU A 98 -16.24 20.78 50.97
CA GLU A 98 -14.87 21.01 50.49
C GLU A 98 -14.02 19.73 50.62
N ALA A 99 -14.11 19.01 51.74
CA ALA A 99 -13.39 17.75 51.92
C ALA A 99 -13.87 16.68 50.93
N GLN A 100 -15.19 16.60 50.67
CA GLN A 100 -15.75 15.69 49.67
C GLN A 100 -15.31 16.06 48.26
N ALA A 101 -15.35 17.36 47.91
CA ALA A 101 -14.89 17.86 46.62
C ALA A 101 -13.40 17.58 46.40
N ALA A 102 -12.56 17.80 47.42
CA ALA A 102 -11.14 17.49 47.38
C ALA A 102 -10.88 15.99 47.17
N ARG A 103 -11.63 15.11 47.87
CA ARG A 103 -11.54 13.66 47.66
C ARG A 103 -11.97 13.26 46.26
N ALA A 104 -13.07 13.81 45.75
CA ALA A 104 -13.55 13.53 44.40
C ALA A 104 -12.54 13.96 43.34
N ALA A 105 -11.95 15.15 43.49
CA ALA A 105 -10.88 15.64 42.60
C ALA A 105 -9.65 14.74 42.64
N GLN A 106 -9.20 14.32 43.83
CA GLN A 106 -8.07 13.39 43.97
C GLN A 106 -8.33 12.03 43.32
N THR A 107 -9.52 11.46 43.49
CA THR A 107 -9.91 10.21 42.83
C THR A 107 -9.96 10.37 41.32
N ALA A 108 -10.57 11.45 40.82
CA ALA A 108 -10.62 11.75 39.39
C ALA A 108 -9.21 11.89 38.79
N ASP A 109 -8.30 12.61 39.48
CA ASP A 109 -6.91 12.76 39.06
C ASP A 109 -6.15 11.43 39.04
N ALA A 110 -6.38 10.57 40.04
CA ALA A 110 -5.79 9.24 40.10
C ALA A 110 -6.31 8.35 38.96
N GLU A 111 -7.61 8.35 38.70
CA GLU A 111 -8.23 7.61 37.59
C GLU A 111 -7.73 8.10 36.23
N VAL A 112 -7.63 9.41 36.02
CA VAL A 112 -7.09 9.97 34.78
C VAL A 112 -5.63 9.56 34.57
N LYS A 113 -4.80 9.62 35.62
CA LYS A 113 -3.40 9.16 35.56
C LYS A 113 -3.31 7.68 35.24
N GLN A 114 -4.14 6.85 35.87
CA GLN A 114 -4.17 5.41 35.61
C GLN A 114 -4.62 5.12 34.17
N ARG A 115 -5.73 5.71 33.71
CA ARG A 115 -6.21 5.54 32.33
C ARG A 115 -5.18 6.00 31.30
N LEU A 116 -4.45 7.08 31.58
CA LEU A 116 -3.38 7.55 30.71
C LEU A 116 -2.19 6.58 30.70
N ALA A 117 -1.82 6.01 31.84
CA ALA A 117 -0.77 5.00 31.93
C ALA A 117 -1.16 3.72 31.17
N ASP A 118 -2.37 3.21 31.37
CA ASP A 118 -2.90 2.03 30.67
C ASP A 118 -2.98 2.26 29.16
N SER A 119 -3.45 3.44 28.74
CA SER A 119 -3.53 3.82 27.33
C SER A 119 -2.14 3.92 26.69
N ARG A 120 -1.17 4.53 27.40
CA ARG A 120 0.23 4.59 26.94
C ARG A 120 0.84 3.20 26.81
N GLN A 121 0.67 2.34 27.81
CA GLN A 121 1.17 0.97 27.76
C GLN A 121 0.57 0.18 26.59
N LYS A 122 -0.74 0.34 26.33
CA LYS A 122 -1.39 -0.27 25.16
C LYS A 122 -0.85 0.29 23.85
N ALA A 123 -0.62 1.59 23.76
CA ALA A 123 -0.04 2.22 22.58
C ALA A 123 1.38 1.72 22.33
N ASP A 124 2.21 1.62 23.36
CA ASP A 124 3.59 1.11 23.26
C ASP A 124 3.61 -0.37 22.82
N ALA A 125 2.72 -1.20 23.37
CA ALA A 125 2.57 -2.59 22.94
C ALA A 125 2.11 -2.70 21.47
N MET A 126 1.17 -1.86 21.03
CA MET A 126 0.73 -1.82 19.63
C MET A 126 1.86 -1.39 18.69
N LEU A 127 2.69 -0.42 19.10
CA LEU A 127 3.84 0.03 18.31
C LEU A 127 4.92 -1.05 18.22
N ASP A 128 5.19 -1.76 19.32
CA ASP A 128 6.14 -2.88 19.33
C ASP A 128 5.66 -4.03 18.43
N ASP A 129 4.39 -4.42 18.54
CA ASP A 129 3.79 -5.45 17.68
C ASP A 129 3.80 -5.05 16.20
N ALA A 130 3.43 -3.80 15.88
CA ALA A 130 3.48 -3.28 14.52
C ALA A 130 4.92 -3.27 13.97
N THR A 131 5.90 -2.90 14.80
CA THR A 131 7.32 -2.90 14.43
C THR A 131 7.80 -4.33 14.16
N LYS A 132 7.44 -5.30 15.02
CA LYS A 132 7.76 -6.72 14.83
C LYS A 132 7.15 -7.28 13.55
N GLN A 133 5.88 -7.03 13.31
CA GLN A 133 5.19 -7.45 12.09
C GLN A 133 5.82 -6.84 10.84
N SER A 134 6.16 -5.55 10.88
CA SER A 134 6.85 -4.88 9.78
C SER A 134 8.23 -5.48 9.51
N GLN A 135 9.03 -5.75 10.55
CA GLN A 135 10.34 -6.39 10.42
C GLN A 135 10.23 -7.81 9.86
N GLN A 136 9.23 -8.58 10.30
CA GLN A 136 8.95 -9.92 9.76
C GLN A 136 8.58 -9.86 8.28
N MET A 137 7.67 -8.97 7.90
CA MET A 137 7.28 -8.79 6.49
C MET A 137 8.47 -8.39 5.62
N LEU A 138 9.35 -7.51 6.11
CA LEU A 138 10.58 -7.14 5.40
C LEU A 138 11.54 -8.32 5.26
N ALA A 139 11.70 -9.14 6.30
CA ALA A 139 12.54 -10.33 6.26
C ALA A 139 12.01 -11.38 5.27
N GLU A 140 10.70 -11.65 5.30
CA GLU A 140 10.02 -12.55 4.38
C GLU A 140 10.08 -12.05 2.93
N ALA A 141 9.78 -10.77 2.71
CA ALA A 141 9.86 -10.16 1.38
C ALA A 141 11.29 -10.21 0.82
N LYS A 142 12.29 -9.94 1.66
CA LYS A 142 13.71 -10.05 1.28
C LYS A 142 14.07 -11.50 0.95
N GLY A 143 13.67 -12.47 1.77
CA GLY A 143 13.91 -13.88 1.52
C GLY A 143 13.24 -14.39 0.23
N HIS A 144 11.98 -14.00 0.01
CA HIS A 144 11.24 -14.34 -1.20
C HIS A 144 11.87 -13.72 -2.45
N SER A 145 12.25 -12.44 -2.39
CA SER A 145 12.93 -11.75 -3.49
C SER A 145 14.29 -12.39 -3.80
N GLN A 146 15.10 -12.70 -2.78
CA GLN A 146 16.39 -13.38 -2.96
C GLN A 146 16.23 -14.74 -3.63
N LYS A 147 15.23 -15.53 -3.21
CA LYS A 147 14.92 -16.82 -3.82
C LYS A 147 14.49 -16.66 -5.29
N MET A 148 13.61 -15.71 -5.58
CA MET A 148 13.17 -15.43 -6.95
C MET A 148 14.34 -15.05 -7.87
N VAL A 149 15.27 -14.21 -7.38
CA VAL A 149 16.48 -13.83 -8.12
C VAL A 149 17.39 -15.05 -8.33
N ALA A 150 17.57 -15.89 -7.31
CA ALA A 150 18.37 -17.11 -7.41
C ALA A 150 17.78 -18.10 -8.44
N ASP A 151 16.47 -18.35 -8.35
CA ASP A 151 15.75 -19.25 -9.25
C ASP A 151 15.77 -18.72 -10.69
N ALA A 152 15.55 -17.41 -10.90
CA ALA A 152 15.62 -16.78 -12.21
C ALA A 152 17.03 -16.84 -12.80
N THR A 153 18.07 -16.61 -11.98
CA THR A 153 19.48 -16.69 -12.40
C THR A 153 19.83 -18.12 -12.80
N ALA A 154 19.43 -19.12 -11.99
CA ALA A 154 19.64 -20.53 -12.29
C ALA A 154 18.92 -20.95 -13.58
N HIS A 155 17.67 -20.51 -13.77
CA HIS A 155 16.91 -20.78 -14.97
C HIS A 155 17.55 -20.16 -16.22
N SER A 156 18.00 -18.90 -16.13
CA SER A 156 18.70 -18.21 -17.21
C SER A 156 20.02 -18.91 -17.57
N GLN A 157 20.83 -19.27 -16.58
CA GLN A 157 22.09 -20.00 -16.80
C GLN A 157 21.84 -21.35 -17.50
N LYS A 158 20.79 -22.08 -17.10
CA LYS A 158 20.41 -23.33 -17.74
C LYS A 158 19.98 -23.13 -19.20
N MET A 159 19.13 -22.13 -19.49
CA MET A 159 18.74 -21.83 -20.87
C MET A 159 19.96 -21.50 -21.76
N VAL A 160 20.90 -20.71 -21.24
CA VAL A 160 22.14 -20.38 -21.96
C VAL A 160 22.98 -21.63 -22.21
N ALA A 161 23.13 -22.49 -21.20
CA ALA A 161 23.86 -23.75 -21.34
C ALA A 161 23.21 -24.68 -22.37
N ASP A 162 21.89 -24.86 -22.30
CA ASP A 162 21.12 -25.70 -23.21
C ASP A 162 21.19 -25.17 -24.65
N ALA A 163 21.01 -23.86 -24.84
CA ALA A 163 21.12 -23.20 -26.15
C ALA A 163 22.53 -23.33 -26.74
N THR A 164 23.58 -23.15 -25.91
CA THR A 164 24.98 -23.32 -26.33
C THR A 164 25.24 -24.76 -26.75
N ALA A 165 24.79 -25.74 -25.96
CA ALA A 165 24.94 -27.16 -26.27
C ALA A 165 24.17 -27.58 -27.53
N GLN A 166 22.99 -27.00 -27.77
CA GLN A 166 22.23 -27.23 -29.00
C GLN A 166 22.93 -26.62 -30.22
N SER A 167 23.42 -25.38 -30.10
CA SER A 167 24.17 -24.70 -31.17
C SER A 167 25.43 -25.48 -31.55
N GLN A 168 26.20 -25.94 -30.55
CA GLN A 168 27.39 -26.77 -30.78
C GLN A 168 27.05 -28.08 -31.50
N ARG A 169 25.95 -28.74 -31.12
CA ARG A 169 25.47 -29.96 -31.80
C ARG A 169 25.11 -29.69 -33.26
N MET A 170 24.37 -28.62 -33.53
CA MET A 170 24.00 -28.23 -34.89
C MET A 170 25.22 -27.90 -35.76
N LEU A 171 26.22 -27.19 -35.21
CA LEU A 171 27.47 -26.91 -35.92
C LEU A 171 28.27 -28.19 -36.20
N ALA A 172 28.34 -29.11 -35.23
CA ALA A 172 29.02 -30.39 -35.42
C ALA A 172 28.34 -31.23 -36.52
N GLU A 173 27.01 -31.31 -36.52
CA GLU A 173 26.23 -32.03 -37.52
C GLU A 173 26.35 -31.39 -38.91
N ALA A 174 26.24 -30.06 -39.00
CA ALA A 174 26.41 -29.33 -40.26
C ALA A 174 27.82 -29.53 -40.86
N ASN A 175 28.87 -29.50 -40.03
CA ASN A 175 30.24 -29.75 -40.47
C ASN A 175 30.43 -31.19 -40.94
N ALA A 176 29.87 -32.17 -40.23
CA ALA A 176 29.93 -33.58 -40.62
C ALA A 176 29.24 -33.81 -41.97
N GLU A 177 28.05 -33.23 -42.18
CA GLU A 177 27.34 -33.34 -43.46
C GLU A 177 28.05 -32.60 -44.58
N SER A 178 28.61 -31.41 -44.31
CA SER A 178 29.43 -30.69 -45.29
C SER A 178 30.62 -31.52 -45.76
N GLN A 179 31.36 -32.15 -44.83
CA GLN A 179 32.45 -33.07 -45.17
C GLN A 179 31.95 -34.27 -45.98
N ARG A 180 30.79 -34.82 -45.62
CA ARG A 180 30.18 -35.93 -46.36
C ARG A 180 29.85 -35.56 -47.81
N LEU A 181 29.24 -34.40 -48.03
CA LEU A 181 28.90 -33.88 -49.37
C LEU A 181 30.15 -33.57 -50.19
N VAL A 182 31.18 -32.97 -49.59
CA VAL A 182 32.48 -32.73 -50.25
C VAL A 182 33.09 -34.05 -50.70
N ASN A 183 33.19 -35.03 -49.81
CA ASN A 183 33.74 -36.35 -50.15
C ASN A 183 32.91 -37.03 -51.26
N GLN A 184 31.58 -36.98 -51.19
CA GLN A 184 30.72 -37.54 -52.25
C GLN A 184 30.93 -36.84 -53.60
N SER A 185 31.06 -35.51 -53.61
CA SER A 185 31.32 -34.75 -54.83
C SER A 185 32.68 -35.09 -55.44
N GLU A 186 33.71 -35.30 -54.61
CA GLU A 186 35.04 -35.69 -55.06
C GLU A 186 35.05 -37.10 -55.65
N VAL A 187 34.41 -38.05 -54.98
CA VAL A 187 34.22 -39.42 -55.49
C VAL A 187 33.48 -39.38 -56.83
N MET A 188 32.41 -38.60 -56.95
CA MET A 188 31.66 -38.46 -58.21
C MET A 188 32.50 -37.84 -59.32
N ARG A 189 33.31 -36.81 -59.00
CA ARG A 189 34.24 -36.18 -59.93
C ARG A 189 35.29 -37.16 -60.44
N LEU A 190 35.90 -37.94 -59.55
CA LEU A 190 36.90 -38.97 -59.88
C LEU A 190 36.28 -40.10 -60.72
N ALA A 191 35.12 -40.62 -60.32
CA ALA A 191 34.39 -41.64 -61.08
C ALA A 191 34.02 -41.16 -62.49
N SER A 192 33.58 -39.90 -62.63
CA SER A 192 33.28 -39.29 -63.93
C SER A 192 34.52 -39.12 -64.80
N ALA A 193 35.66 -38.74 -64.21
CA ALA A 193 36.93 -38.63 -64.92
C ALA A 193 37.40 -40.02 -65.41
N GLN A 194 37.36 -41.03 -64.54
CA GLN A 194 37.72 -42.41 -64.88
C GLN A 194 36.80 -43.00 -65.96
N ALA A 195 35.48 -42.74 -65.87
CA ALA A 195 34.54 -43.17 -66.90
C ALA A 195 34.87 -42.56 -68.27
N ARG A 196 35.22 -41.26 -68.32
CA ARG A 196 35.63 -40.61 -69.57
C ARG A 196 36.93 -41.20 -70.13
N GLU A 197 37.88 -41.53 -69.27
CA GLU A 197 39.14 -42.17 -69.68
C GLU A 197 38.91 -43.57 -70.25
N ILE A 198 38.07 -44.39 -69.61
CA ILE A 198 37.70 -45.72 -70.12
C ILE A 198 37.01 -45.61 -71.48
N VAL A 199 36.06 -44.67 -71.64
CA VAL A 199 35.37 -44.46 -72.92
C VAL A 199 36.37 -44.02 -73.99
N ALA A 200 37.23 -43.04 -73.70
CA ALA A 200 38.25 -42.58 -74.65
C ALA A 200 39.25 -43.68 -75.04
N ALA A 201 39.67 -44.50 -74.07
CA ALA A 201 40.54 -45.65 -74.32
C ALA A 201 39.86 -46.72 -75.19
N ALA A 202 38.60 -47.05 -74.90
CA ALA A 202 37.82 -48.00 -75.69
C ALA A 202 37.54 -47.49 -77.11
N GLU A 203 37.26 -46.19 -77.27
CA GLU A 203 37.12 -45.57 -78.60
C GLU A 203 38.43 -45.59 -79.38
N GLY A 204 39.56 -45.32 -78.71
CA GLY A 204 40.90 -45.44 -79.31
C GLY A 204 41.20 -46.88 -79.73
N GLU A 205 40.98 -47.86 -78.87
CA GLU A 205 41.18 -49.28 -79.17
C GLU A 205 40.27 -49.76 -80.30
N ALA A 206 39.00 -49.33 -80.31
CA ALA A 206 38.07 -49.62 -81.40
C ALA A 206 38.52 -48.98 -82.73
N HIS A 207 39.08 -47.77 -82.69
CA HIS A 207 39.64 -47.11 -83.87
C HIS A 207 40.85 -47.89 -84.41
N GLU A 208 41.79 -48.26 -83.54
CA GLU A 208 42.95 -49.08 -83.90
C GLU A 208 42.54 -50.45 -84.44
N LEU A 209 41.58 -51.12 -83.81
CA LEU A 209 41.07 -52.41 -84.27
C LEU A 209 40.41 -52.29 -85.63
N ARG A 210 39.61 -51.24 -85.88
CA ARG A 210 39.00 -50.99 -87.18
C ARG A 210 40.07 -50.71 -88.24
N HIS A 211 41.06 -49.88 -87.92
CA HIS A 211 42.14 -49.58 -88.85
C HIS A 211 42.95 -50.84 -89.20
N GLY A 212 43.31 -51.65 -88.18
CA GLY A 212 43.97 -52.93 -88.38
C GLY A 212 43.12 -53.94 -89.17
N ALA A 213 41.80 -53.96 -88.96
CA ALA A 213 40.88 -54.79 -89.75
C ALA A 213 40.80 -54.32 -91.21
N ASP A 214 40.77 -53.01 -91.46
CA ASP A 214 40.79 -52.44 -92.81
C ASP A 214 42.11 -52.73 -93.53
N GLU A 215 43.26 -52.59 -92.83
CA GLU A 215 44.58 -52.97 -93.37
C GLU A 215 44.66 -54.46 -93.69
N TYR A 216 44.16 -55.31 -92.78
CA TYR A 216 44.09 -56.76 -93.00
C TYR A 216 43.20 -57.11 -94.19
N ALA A 217 42.00 -56.52 -94.29
CA ALA A 217 41.08 -56.71 -95.41
C ALA A 217 41.71 -56.27 -96.72
N HIS A 218 42.40 -55.11 -96.73
CA HIS A 218 43.13 -54.63 -97.89
C HIS A 218 44.23 -55.62 -98.30
N GLY A 219 45.02 -56.14 -97.34
CA GLY A 219 46.03 -57.17 -97.61
C GLY A 219 45.45 -58.42 -98.25
N VAL A 220 44.36 -58.96 -97.68
CA VAL A 220 43.65 -60.13 -98.24
C VAL A 220 43.11 -59.83 -99.65
N MET A 221 42.61 -58.63 -99.90
CA MET A 221 42.12 -58.23 -101.23
C MET A 221 43.24 -58.14 -102.27
N VAL A 222 44.41 -57.61 -101.89
CA VAL A 222 45.61 -57.58 -102.74
C VAL A 222 46.09 -59.00 -103.06
N ASP A 223 46.12 -59.89 -102.06
CA ASP A 223 46.48 -61.29 -102.27
C ASP A 223 45.47 -62.01 -103.18
N LEU A 224 44.17 -61.74 -103.02
CA LEU A 224 43.12 -62.26 -103.88
C LEU A 224 43.29 -61.74 -105.32
N GLU A 225 43.54 -60.44 -105.52
CA GLU A 225 43.79 -59.84 -106.83
C GLU A 225 44.98 -60.52 -107.52
N ARG A 226 46.07 -60.74 -106.79
CA ARG A 226 47.25 -61.44 -107.30
C ARG A 226 46.91 -62.87 -107.72
N ASN A 227 46.21 -63.62 -106.87
CA ASN A 227 45.78 -64.98 -107.17
C ASN A 227 44.84 -65.05 -108.39
N VAL A 228 43.86 -64.16 -108.49
CA VAL A 228 42.95 -64.08 -109.64
C VAL A 228 43.72 -63.70 -110.91
N THR A 229 44.69 -62.78 -110.82
CA THR A 229 45.57 -62.42 -111.94
C THR A 229 46.39 -63.61 -112.42
N ASP A 230 46.96 -64.39 -111.51
CA ASP A 230 47.72 -65.61 -111.83
C ASP A 230 46.84 -66.69 -112.47
N ILE A 231 45.62 -66.89 -111.96
CA ILE A 231 44.61 -67.77 -112.55
C ILE A 231 44.22 -67.28 -113.95
N LEU A 232 43.95 -65.97 -114.11
CA LEU A 232 43.59 -65.36 -115.38
C LEU A 232 44.71 -65.51 -116.41
N ALA A 233 45.96 -65.28 -116.03
CA ALA A 233 47.12 -65.50 -116.89
C ALA A 233 47.23 -66.97 -117.30
N THR A 234 46.90 -67.90 -116.41
CA THR A 234 46.86 -69.34 -116.72
C THR A 234 45.74 -69.69 -117.69
N ILE A 235 44.54 -69.13 -117.51
CA ILE A 235 43.42 -69.27 -118.43
C ILE A 235 43.76 -68.67 -119.80
N GLN A 236 44.35 -67.48 -119.85
CA GLN A 236 44.80 -66.84 -121.09
C GLN A 236 45.85 -67.68 -121.80
N ARG A 237 46.88 -68.21 -121.11
CA ARG A 237 47.84 -69.16 -121.68
C ARG A 237 47.15 -70.43 -122.21
N GLY A 238 46.15 -70.95 -121.51
CA GLY A 238 45.31 -72.05 -121.96
C GLY A 238 44.53 -71.69 -123.23
N ARG A 239 43.98 -70.48 -123.30
CA ARG A 239 43.27 -69.94 -124.46
C ARG A 239 44.20 -69.75 -125.65
N THR A 240 45.40 -69.19 -125.47
CA THR A 240 46.40 -69.04 -126.54
C THR A 240 46.84 -70.40 -127.07
N LYS A 241 47.02 -71.40 -126.19
CA LYS A 241 47.29 -72.79 -126.62
C LYS A 241 46.13 -73.42 -127.39
N LEU A 242 44.89 -73.06 -127.08
CA LEU A 242 43.69 -73.50 -127.82
C LEU A 242 43.55 -72.76 -129.16
N ASP A 243 43.75 -71.45 -129.21
CA ASP A 243 43.76 -70.66 -130.45
C ASP A 243 44.87 -71.13 -131.41
N GLN A 244 46.06 -71.45 -130.88
CA GLN A 244 47.15 -72.04 -131.67
C GLN A 244 46.85 -73.46 -132.16
N ARG A 245 45.98 -74.22 -131.47
CA ARG A 245 45.49 -75.52 -131.97
C ARG A 245 44.41 -75.39 -133.05
N VAL A 246 43.74 -74.25 -133.15
CA VAL A 246 42.70 -74.03 -134.16
C VAL A 246 43.28 -73.54 -135.49
N THR A 247 44.55 -73.12 -135.58
CA THR A 247 45.08 -72.40 -136.77
C THR A 247 46.50 -72.76 -137.29
N GLY A 248 46.90 -74.04 -137.40
CA GLY A 248 48.07 -74.40 -138.26
C GLY A 248 48.56 -75.87 -138.32
N ALA A 249 48.84 -76.36 -139.55
CA ALA A 249 49.51 -77.63 -139.94
C ALA A 249 50.30 -77.41 -141.27
N PRO A 250 51.18 -78.29 -141.81
CA PRO A 250 52.15 -79.28 -141.26
C PRO A 250 53.65 -79.04 -141.66
N GLY A 251 54.58 -79.61 -140.89
CA GLY A 251 55.83 -80.26 -141.36
C GLY A 251 57.08 -79.46 -141.83
N GLY A 252 58.07 -79.28 -140.93
CA GLY A 252 59.50 -79.64 -141.15
C GLY A 252 60.49 -78.65 -141.81
N GLY A 253 61.47 -78.18 -141.02
CA GLY A 253 62.90 -78.38 -141.33
C GLY A 253 63.81 -77.18 -141.71
N THR A 254 64.84 -77.00 -140.87
CA THR A 254 66.21 -76.43 -141.10
C THR A 254 66.35 -74.93 -141.39
N THR A 255 66.78 -74.07 -140.46
CA THR A 255 68.09 -73.87 -139.76
C THR A 255 69.16 -73.13 -140.57
N ASN A 256 69.25 -71.81 -140.39
CA ASN A 256 70.47 -70.99 -140.23
C ASN A 256 70.09 -69.52 -139.96
N GLY A 257 70.94 -68.75 -139.26
CA GLY A 257 70.84 -67.29 -139.11
C GLY A 257 70.72 -66.84 -137.66
N ALA A 258 71.83 -66.41 -137.02
CA ALA A 258 72.29 -65.01 -136.98
C ALA A 258 71.31 -64.11 -136.18
N GLY A 259 71.62 -63.52 -135.04
CA GLY A 259 72.90 -63.09 -134.46
C GLY A 259 72.71 -61.66 -133.93
N ARG A 260 73.34 -61.36 -132.78
CA ARG A 260 73.66 -60.01 -132.23
C ARG A 260 72.48 -59.23 -131.63
N ASP A 261 72.61 -58.39 -130.61
CA ASP A 261 73.64 -57.97 -129.62
C ASP A 261 72.78 -57.18 -128.58
N LEU A 262 72.99 -57.23 -127.25
CA LEU A 262 73.60 -56.18 -126.39
C LEU A 262 73.03 -56.43 -124.96
N ALA A 263 73.83 -56.72 -123.93
CA ALA A 263 74.44 -55.77 -122.96
C ALA A 263 73.41 -54.99 -122.10
N GLY A 264 73.47 -54.86 -120.77
CA GLY A 264 74.47 -55.16 -119.71
C GLY A 264 73.76 -55.28 -118.34
N ALA A 265 74.30 -55.92 -117.30
CA ALA A 265 75.52 -55.67 -116.52
C ALA A 265 75.43 -54.50 -115.50
N ARG A 266 75.45 -54.90 -114.21
CA ARG A 266 76.15 -54.30 -113.05
C ARG A 266 75.77 -52.88 -112.60
N ARG A 267 75.30 -52.73 -111.36
CA ARG A 267 76.10 -52.63 -110.12
C ARG A 267 75.25 -52.95 -108.91
#